data_AF-A0A433XZ37-F1
#
_entry.id   AF-A0A433XZ37-F1
#
_cell.length_a   1.000
_cell.length_b   1.000
_cell.length_c   1.000
_cell.angle_alpha   90.00
_cell.angle_beta   90.00
_cell.angle_gamma   90.00
#
_symmetry.space_group_name_H-M   'P 1'
#
loop_
_entity.id
_entity.type
_entity.pdbx_description
1 polymer ?
#
loop_
_entity_poly.entity_id
_entity_poly.type
_entity_poly.pdbx_seq_one_letter_code
_entity_poly.pdbx_strand_id
1 'polypeptide(L)'
;MSTLIHKKKLYQQDKIGKCVFVGYGHDGVAKYCSMCGTTPSKPFNQYREHYDKSYPFHLTGYSSNNRVYVSKSPIDVMSRATLSLLRGQEWKSDHYLSLGLSGSCT
;
A
#
# COMPACT_ATOMS: atom_id res chain seq x y z
N MET A 1 0.88 6.18 11.12
CA MET A 1 1.07 4.99 10.26
C MET A 1 0.78 3.65 10.95
N SER A 2 0.91 3.54 12.28
CA SER A 2 0.52 2.33 13.05
C SER A 2 -0.89 1.80 12.75
N THR A 3 -1.83 2.67 12.41
CA THR A 3 -3.19 2.31 11.98
C THR A 3 -3.24 1.31 10.84
N LEU A 4 -2.25 1.29 9.94
CA LEU A 4 -2.20 0.35 8.81
C LEU A 4 -1.94 -1.09 9.27
N ILE A 5 -1.16 -1.24 10.34
CA ILE A 5 -0.91 -2.54 10.98
C ILE A 5 -2.19 -3.02 11.67
N HIS A 6 -2.85 -2.14 12.44
CA HIS A 6 -4.12 -2.49 13.10
C HIS A 6 -5.22 -2.85 12.08
N LYS A 7 -5.25 -2.19 10.92
CA LYS A 7 -6.18 -2.50 9.82
C LYS A 7 -5.73 -3.67 8.94
N LYS A 8 -4.64 -4.37 9.29
CA LYS A 8 -4.06 -5.48 8.52
C LYS A 8 -3.68 -5.12 7.07
N LYS A 9 -3.53 -3.82 6.75
CA LYS A 9 -3.11 -3.34 5.42
C LYS A 9 -1.58 -3.37 5.23
N LEU A 10 -0.83 -3.44 6.33
CA LEU A 10 0.63 -3.52 6.36
C LEU A 10 1.07 -4.53 7.43
N TYR A 11 1.90 -5.50 7.06
CA TYR A 11 2.56 -6.41 8.01
C TYR A 11 3.94 -6.83 7.52
N GLN A 12 4.75 -7.36 8.42
CA GLN A 12 6.03 -7.99 8.08
C GLN A 12 5.82 -9.50 7.94
N GLN A 13 6.37 -10.11 6.90
CA GLN A 13 6.34 -11.56 6.75
C GLN A 13 7.55 -12.17 7.46
N ASP A 14 7.30 -12.94 8.51
CA ASP A 14 8.31 -13.45 9.45
C ASP A 14 9.44 -14.25 8.77
N LYS A 15 9.10 -15.07 7.78
CA LYS A 15 10.08 -15.99 7.15
C LYS A 15 11.04 -15.31 6.17
N ILE A 16 10.63 -14.19 5.57
CA ILE A 16 11.39 -13.53 4.51
C ILE A 16 11.76 -12.08 4.82
N GLY A 17 11.33 -11.55 5.96
CA GLY A 17 11.66 -10.20 6.41
C GLY A 17 11.11 -9.08 5.51
N LYS A 18 10.08 -9.37 4.71
CA LYS A 18 9.51 -8.41 3.74
C LYS A 18 8.29 -7.70 4.29
N CYS A 19 8.12 -6.45 3.88
CA CYS A 19 6.89 -5.70 4.13
C CYS A 19 5.84 -6.10 3.10
N VAL A 20 4.65 -6.45 3.59
CA VAL A 20 3.51 -6.86 2.78
C VAL A 20 2.42 -5.81 2.89
N PHE A 21 1.93 -5.37 1.74
CA PHE A 21 0.88 -4.37 1.58
C PHE A 21 -0.35 -5.01 0.98
N VAL A 22 -1.51 -4.80 1.60
CA VAL A 22 -2.76 -5.46 1.21
C VAL A 22 -3.79 -4.46 0.71
N GLY A 23 -4.35 -4.75 -0.46
CA GLY A 23 -5.57 -4.13 -0.96
C GLY A 23 -6.79 -5.00 -0.61
N TYR A 24 -7.77 -4.37 0.04
CA TYR A 24 -9.00 -5.02 0.47
C TYR A 24 -10.16 -4.61 -0.44
N GLY A 25 -11.03 -5.57 -0.73
CA GLY A 25 -12.32 -5.32 -1.35
C GLY A 25 -13.32 -4.65 -0.41
N HIS A 26 -14.44 -4.22 -0.97
CA HIS A 26 -15.57 -3.68 -0.19
C HIS A 26 -16.15 -4.71 0.80
N ASP A 27 -15.96 -6.00 0.50
CA ASP A 27 -16.29 -7.15 1.37
C ASP A 27 -15.29 -7.35 2.52
N GLY A 28 -14.22 -6.55 2.60
CA GLY A 28 -13.15 -6.73 3.58
C GLY A 28 -12.24 -7.92 3.29
N VAL A 29 -12.38 -8.56 2.13
CA VAL A 29 -11.54 -9.68 1.71
C VAL A 29 -10.28 -9.13 1.04
N ALA A 30 -9.12 -9.73 1.33
CA ALA A 30 -7.87 -9.37 0.66
C ALA A 30 -7.96 -9.80 -0.82
N LYS A 31 -7.89 -8.84 -1.73
CA LYS A 31 -7.96 -9.06 -3.19
C LYS A 31 -6.65 -8.74 -3.90
N TYR A 32 -5.78 -7.97 -3.26
CA TYR A 32 -4.48 -7.57 -3.79
C TYR A 32 -3.39 -7.63 -2.72
N CYS A 33 -2.18 -8.00 -3.12
CA CYS A 33 -1.01 -8.00 -2.26
C CYS A 33 0.22 -7.52 -3.03
N SER A 34 1.02 -6.66 -2.40
CA SER A 34 2.31 -6.20 -2.90
C SER A 34 3.36 -6.41 -1.82
N MET A 35 4.53 -6.94 -2.20
CA MET A 35 5.63 -7.14 -1.27
C MET A 35 6.80 -6.24 -1.62
N CYS A 36 7.38 -5.57 -0.63
CA CYS A 36 8.63 -4.86 -0.76
C CYS A 36 9.67 -5.54 0.14
N GLY A 37 10.80 -5.95 -0.44
CA GLY A 37 11.91 -6.52 0.32
C GLY A 37 12.83 -5.43 0.86
N THR A 38 13.49 -5.73 1.99
CA THR A 38 14.58 -4.92 2.55
C THR A 38 15.95 -5.29 1.95
N THR A 39 16.00 -6.34 1.12
CA THR A 39 17.23 -6.86 0.51
C THR A 39 17.06 -7.00 -1.02
N PRO A 40 17.99 -6.43 -1.83
CA PRO A 40 17.92 -6.51 -3.29
C PRO A 40 18.13 -7.93 -3.86
N SER A 41 18.64 -8.87 -3.07
CA SER A 41 19.08 -10.19 -3.53
C SER A 41 17.97 -11.24 -3.71
N LYS A 42 16.72 -10.96 -3.33
CA LYS A 42 15.61 -11.89 -3.52
C LYS A 42 14.33 -11.17 -3.92
N PRO A 43 14.12 -10.82 -5.20
CA PRO A 43 12.77 -10.51 -5.67
C PRO A 43 11.90 -11.75 -5.44
N PHE A 44 10.87 -11.62 -4.59
CA PHE A 44 9.91 -12.69 -4.35
C PHE A 44 8.58 -12.14 -4.80
N ASN A 45 8.28 -12.37 -6.07
CA ASN A 45 7.02 -12.03 -6.68
C ASN A 45 6.11 -13.26 -6.56
N GLN A 46 5.44 -13.41 -5.42
CA GLN A 46 4.36 -14.39 -5.36
C GLN A 46 3.13 -13.78 -6.02
N TYR A 47 3.08 -13.83 -7.35
CA TYR A 47 1.84 -13.61 -8.09
C TYR A 47 0.90 -14.75 -7.73
N ARG A 48 -0.17 -14.48 -6.98
CA ARG A 48 -1.31 -15.39 -6.93
C ARG A 48 -2.17 -15.02 -8.13
N GLU A 49 -2.63 -16.02 -8.86
CA GLU A 49 -3.42 -15.91 -10.09
C GLU A 49 -4.75 -15.14 -9.93
N HIS A 50 -5.10 -14.71 -8.71
CA HIS A 50 -6.33 -14.00 -8.37
C HIS A 50 -6.11 -12.59 -7.81
N TYR A 51 -4.97 -11.95 -8.09
CA TYR A 51 -4.81 -10.53 -7.71
C TYR A 51 -5.59 -9.62 -8.64
N ASP A 52 -6.74 -9.18 -8.15
CA ASP A 52 -7.53 -8.19 -8.84
C ASP A 52 -6.97 -6.79 -8.56
N LYS A 53 -6.32 -6.22 -9.58
CA LYS A 53 -5.75 -4.86 -9.53
C LYS A 53 -6.80 -3.76 -9.37
N SER A 54 -8.09 -4.10 -9.50
CA SER A 54 -9.22 -3.21 -9.19
C SER A 54 -9.29 -2.88 -7.68
N TYR A 55 -8.55 -3.61 -6.84
CA TYR A 55 -8.46 -3.38 -5.39
C TYR A 55 -7.06 -2.93 -4.96
N PRO A 56 -6.59 -1.75 -5.40
CA PRO A 56 -5.27 -1.26 -5.07
C PRO A 56 -5.11 -0.99 -3.57
N PHE A 57 -3.84 -0.99 -3.12
CA PHE A 57 -3.50 -0.41 -1.83
C PHE A 57 -3.81 1.09 -1.84
N HIS A 58 -4.58 1.54 -0.84
CA HIS A 58 -5.01 2.93 -0.73
C HIS A 58 -5.13 3.38 0.73
N LEU A 59 -5.09 4.70 0.92
CA LEU A 59 -5.38 5.39 2.16
C LEU A 59 -6.58 6.31 1.93
N THR A 60 -7.66 6.06 2.65
CA THR A 60 -8.89 6.86 2.55
C THR A 60 -8.77 8.09 3.44
N GLY A 61 -8.89 9.27 2.83
CA GLY A 61 -9.04 10.54 3.51
C GLY A 61 -10.48 10.81 3.92
N TYR A 62 -10.76 12.04 4.34
CA TYR A 62 -12.11 12.50 4.65
C TYR A 62 -12.98 12.53 3.39
N SER A 63 -14.25 12.14 3.55
CA SER A 63 -15.24 12.14 2.46
C SER A 63 -15.52 13.53 1.90
N SER A 64 -15.21 14.60 2.66
CA SER A 64 -15.33 15.99 2.22
C SER A 64 -14.23 16.42 1.25
N ASN A 65 -13.18 15.61 1.05
CA ASN A 65 -12.05 15.94 0.18
C ASN A 65 -12.09 15.13 -1.12
N ASN A 66 -11.88 15.84 -2.24
CA ASN A 66 -11.97 15.27 -3.59
C ASN A 66 -10.60 15.06 -4.25
N ARG A 67 -9.50 15.32 -3.55
CA ARG A 67 -8.14 15.18 -4.09
C ARG A 67 -7.60 13.77 -3.83
N VAL A 68 -7.03 13.18 -4.89
CA VAL A 68 -6.42 11.84 -4.87
C VAL A 68 -4.96 11.94 -5.33
N TYR A 69 -4.03 11.47 -4.51
CA TYR A 69 -2.64 11.29 -4.88
C TYR A 69 -2.40 9.86 -5.37
N VAL A 70 -1.96 9.73 -6.61
CA VAL A 70 -1.62 8.43 -7.22
C VAL A 70 -0.11 8.26 -7.21
N SER A 71 0.38 7.09 -6.79
CA SER A 71 1.81 6.78 -6.76
C SER A 71 2.11 5.38 -7.29
N LYS A 72 3.37 5.16 -7.69
CA LYS A 72 3.80 3.90 -8.32
C LYS A 72 3.71 2.73 -7.35
N SER A 73 4.02 2.93 -6.08
CA SER A 73 4.06 1.84 -5.10
C SER A 73 3.35 2.18 -3.78
N PRO A 74 2.98 1.17 -2.96
CA PRO A 74 2.41 1.41 -1.63
C PRO A 74 3.34 2.18 -0.70
N ILE A 75 4.67 2.00 -0.85
CA ILE A 75 5.64 2.74 -0.05
C ILE A 75 5.67 4.22 -0.43
N ASP A 76 5.55 4.55 -1.71
CA ASP A 76 5.44 5.95 -2.17
C ASP A 76 4.17 6.62 -1.60
N VAL A 77 3.05 5.90 -1.58
CA VAL A 77 1.79 6.36 -0.97
C VAL A 77 2.00 6.72 0.50
N MET A 78 2.59 5.83 1.28
CA MET A 78 2.84 6.07 2.70
C MET A 78 3.85 7.19 2.92
N SER A 79 4.91 7.26 2.12
CA SER A 79 5.90 8.33 2.17
C SER A 79 5.25 9.69 1.90
N ARG A 80 4.39 9.79 0.88
CA ARG A 80 3.62 11.00 0.55
C ARG A 80 2.75 11.45 1.72
N ALA A 81 1.96 10.53 2.28
CA ALA A 81 1.10 10.82 3.43
C ALA A 81 1.91 11.22 4.68
N THR A 82 3.09 10.63 4.87
CA THR A 82 4.00 10.99 5.97
C THR A 82 4.61 12.37 5.76
N LEU A 83 4.97 12.75 4.53
CA LEU A 83 5.44 14.10 4.23
C LEU A 83 4.37 15.15 4.52
N SER A 84 3.08 14.87 4.28
CA SER A 84 1.98 15.76 4.67
C SER A 84 1.97 15.96 6.20
N LEU A 85 2.09 14.87 6.97
CA LEU A 85 2.21 14.95 8.43
C LEU A 85 3.40 15.79 8.89
N LEU A 86 4.58 15.60 8.29
CA LEU A 86 5.79 16.35 8.62
C LEU A 86 5.69 17.85 8.29
N ARG A 87 4.80 18.22 7.36
CA ARG A 87 4.48 19.61 7.01
C ARG A 87 3.42 20.23 7.93
N GLY A 88 3.02 19.55 9.00
CA GLY A 88 1.97 19.99 9.91
C GLY A 88 0.56 19.86 9.34
N GLN A 89 0.38 19.12 8.24
CA GLN A 89 -0.91 18.86 7.63
C GLN A 89 -1.47 17.53 8.11
N GLU A 90 -2.79 17.37 8.07
CA GLU A 90 -3.39 16.07 8.33
C GLU A 90 -3.35 15.21 7.07
N TRP A 91 -2.76 14.01 7.14
CA TRP A 91 -2.72 13.13 5.96
C TRP A 91 -4.13 12.75 5.50
N LYS A 92 -5.10 12.62 6.40
CA LYS A 92 -6.50 12.29 6.06
C LYS A 92 -7.21 13.40 5.29
N SER A 93 -6.62 14.58 5.13
CA SER A 93 -7.17 15.61 4.25
C SER A 93 -7.16 15.18 2.77
N ASP A 94 -6.51 14.08 2.41
CA ASP A 94 -6.45 13.59 1.04
C ASP A 94 -6.62 12.08 0.96
N HIS A 95 -6.98 11.62 -0.24
CA HIS A 95 -6.94 10.20 -0.59
C HIS A 95 -5.62 9.86 -1.25
N TYR A 96 -5.12 8.64 -1.05
CA TYR A 96 -3.88 8.17 -1.66
C TYR A 96 -4.09 6.78 -2.23
N LEU A 97 -3.53 6.55 -3.41
CA LEU A 97 -3.73 5.33 -4.19
C LEU A 97 -2.40 4.85 -4.76
N SER A 98 -2.13 3.55 -4.67
CA SER A 98 -1.01 2.94 -5.36
C SER A 98 -1.48 2.22 -6.62
N LEU A 99 -0.75 2.39 -7.72
CA LEU A 99 -0.92 1.58 -8.94
C LEU A 99 -0.37 0.15 -8.80
N GLY A 100 0.34 -0.13 -7.70
CA GLY A 100 1.03 -1.39 -7.44
C GLY A 100 2.44 -1.42 -8.00
N LEU A 101 3.35 -2.12 -7.32
CA LEU A 101 4.72 -2.34 -7.80
C LEU A 101 4.68 -3.07 -9.15
N SER A 102 4.90 -2.34 -10.24
CA SER A 102 5.13 -2.90 -11.57
C SER A 102 6.55 -3.45 -11.67
N GLY A 103 6.91 -4.37 -10.78
CA GLY A 103 8.16 -5.10 -10.86
C GLY A 103 8.00 -6.31 -11.74
N SER A 104 7.99 -6.13 -13.06
CA SER A 104 8.41 -7.21 -13.96
C SER A 104 9.89 -7.42 -13.71
N CYS A 105 10.22 -8.41 -12.89
CA CYS A 105 11.56 -8.99 -12.89
C CYS A 105 11.62 -9.88 -14.13
N THR A 106 12.14 -9.32 -15.22
CA THR A 106 12.86 -10.12 -16.22
C THR A 106 14.04 -10.81 -15.55
#